data_AF-A0A392N504-F1
#
_entry.id   AF-A0A392N504-F1
#
_cell.length_a   1.000
_cell.length_b   1.000
_cell.length_c   1.000
_cell.angle_alpha   90.00
_cell.angle_beta   90.00
_cell.angle_gamma   90.00
#
_symmetry.space_group_name_H-M   'P 1'
#
loop_
_entity.id
_entity.type
_entity.pdbx_description
1 polymer ?
#
loop_
_entity_poly.entity_id
_entity_poly.type
_entity_poly.pdbx_seq_one_letter_code
_entity_poly.pdbx_strand_id
1 'polypeptide(L)'
;INDSTLEDIVPYLKSKGVGIISASPLAMGLLTEAGPPEWHPASPELKSACRTAATYLKENGKNISKLALQYSLLNKEITSVLVGMKSVEQLGLSDSYLSLCCFH
;
A
#
# COMPACT_ATOMS: atom_id res chain seq x y z
N ILE A 1 0.60 8.02 10.37
CA ILE A 1 0.59 6.98 11.42
C ILE A 1 1.05 5.70 10.75
N ASN A 2 2.32 5.34 10.92
CA ASN A 2 2.77 3.97 10.66
C ASN A 2 2.77 3.29 12.03
N ASP A 3 2.11 2.15 12.11
CA ASP A 3 2.16 1.27 13.27
C ASP A 3 3.40 0.36 13.11
N SER A 4 4.37 0.52 14.00
CA SER A 4 5.62 -0.26 14.01
C SER A 4 5.61 -1.37 15.07
N THR A 5 4.50 -1.62 15.76
CA THR A 5 4.40 -2.66 16.81
C THR A 5 4.70 -4.06 16.29
N LEU A 6 4.52 -4.28 14.98
CA LEU A 6 4.86 -5.52 14.31
C LEU A 6 6.38 -5.76 14.24
N GLU A 7 7.21 -4.72 14.27
CA GLU A 7 8.67 -4.84 14.12
C GLU A 7 9.29 -5.68 15.25
N ASP A 8 8.79 -5.53 16.48
CA ASP A 8 9.32 -6.23 17.66
C ASP A 8 9.01 -7.75 17.64
N ILE A 9 7.94 -8.18 16.98
CA ILE A 9 7.52 -9.59 16.96
C ILE A 9 8.01 -10.35 15.71
N VAL A 10 8.52 -9.64 14.70
CA VAL A 10 9.01 -10.23 13.45
C VAL A 10 10.08 -11.33 13.68
N PRO A 11 11.12 -11.14 14.52
CA PRO A 11 12.12 -12.18 14.75
C PRO A 11 11.52 -13.46 15.35
N TYR A 12 10.54 -13.31 16.25
CA TYR A 12 9.85 -14.43 16.87
C TYR A 12 9.02 -15.22 15.85
N LEU A 13 8.22 -14.53 15.03
CA LEU A 13 7.40 -15.18 13.99
C LEU A 13 8.27 -15.94 12.97
N LYS A 14 9.38 -15.33 12.55
CA LYS A 14 10.37 -15.97 11.68
C LYS A 14 10.98 -17.23 12.30
N SER A 15 11.33 -17.20 13.59
CA SER A 15 11.85 -18.37 14.30
C SER A 15 10.87 -19.56 14.34
N LYS A 16 9.57 -19.29 14.17
CA LYS A 16 8.50 -20.28 14.11
C LYS A 16 8.11 -20.69 12.69
N GLY A 17 8.77 -20.14 11.66
CA GLY A 17 8.42 -20.37 10.26
C GLY A 17 7.07 -19.74 9.86
N VAL A 18 6.60 -18.72 10.58
CA VAL A 18 5.34 -18.04 10.31
C VAL A 18 5.58 -16.87 9.34
N GLY A 19 4.85 -16.84 8.22
CA GLY A 19 4.88 -15.74 7.27
C GLY A 19 4.05 -14.55 7.71
N ILE A 20 4.44 -13.35 7.29
CA ILE A 20 3.77 -12.08 7.61
C ILE A 20 3.07 -11.55 6.36
N ILE A 21 1.80 -11.19 6.48
CA ILE A 21 1.02 -10.56 5.41
C ILE A 21 0.83 -9.09 5.74
N SER A 22 1.29 -8.18 4.87
CA SER A 22 0.92 -6.77 4.94
C SER A 22 -0.41 -6.56 4.21
N ALA A 23 -1.42 -6.07 4.91
CA ALA A 23 -2.73 -5.84 4.32
C ALA A 23 -2.97 -4.36 4.01
N SER A 24 -3.77 -4.10 2.97
CA SER A 24 -4.30 -2.77 2.65
C SER A 24 -3.25 -1.70 2.36
N PRO A 25 -2.27 -1.93 1.46
CA PRO A 25 -1.24 -0.95 1.13
C PRO A 25 -1.81 0.35 0.53
N LEU A 26 -3.02 0.32 0.00
CA LEU A 26 -3.73 1.49 -0.54
C LEU A 26 -4.58 2.22 0.50
N ALA A 27 -4.56 1.77 1.77
CA ALA A 27 -5.35 2.31 2.87
C ALA A 27 -6.82 2.54 2.46
N MET A 28 -7.46 1.47 1.97
CA MET A 28 -8.86 1.45 1.52
C MET A 28 -9.22 2.56 0.51
N GLY A 29 -8.27 2.90 -0.38
CA GLY A 29 -8.48 3.88 -1.44
C GLY A 29 -7.91 5.27 -1.14
N LEU A 30 -7.44 5.54 0.08
CA LEU A 30 -6.78 6.81 0.42
C LEU A 30 -5.59 7.10 -0.48
N LEU A 31 -4.78 6.08 -0.80
CA LEU A 31 -3.61 6.21 -1.65
C LEU A 31 -3.92 5.84 -3.10
N THR A 32 -5.05 6.33 -3.62
CA THR A 32 -5.46 6.18 -5.02
C THR A 32 -5.94 7.52 -5.57
N GLU A 33 -5.91 7.69 -6.90
CA GLU A 33 -6.43 8.91 -7.54
C GLU A 33 -7.93 9.11 -7.32
N ALA A 34 -8.70 8.02 -7.24
CA ALA A 34 -10.14 8.07 -6.99
C ALA A 34 -10.46 8.50 -5.54
N GLY A 35 -9.52 8.29 -4.62
CA GLY A 35 -9.72 8.51 -3.19
C GLY A 35 -10.58 7.44 -2.53
N PRO A 36 -10.76 7.55 -1.20
CA PRO A 36 -11.52 6.58 -0.42
C PRO A 36 -13.03 6.77 -0.60
N PRO A 37 -13.86 5.76 -0.25
CA PRO A 37 -15.31 5.92 -0.14
C PRO A 37 -15.70 6.93 0.94
N GLU A 38 -16.91 7.51 0.84
CA GLU A 38 -17.37 8.56 1.78
C GLU A 38 -17.34 8.08 3.25
N TRP A 39 -17.77 6.84 3.48
CA TRP A 39 -17.85 6.20 4.80
C TRP A 39 -16.48 5.84 5.41
N HIS A 40 -15.36 6.15 4.76
CA HIS A 40 -14.04 5.78 5.25
C HIS A 40 -13.74 6.40 6.64
N PRO A 41 -13.19 5.64 7.60
CA PRO A 41 -13.00 6.06 9.01
C PRO A 41 -11.88 7.09 9.24
N ALA A 42 -11.25 7.58 8.17
CA ALA A 42 -10.12 8.51 8.30
C ALA A 42 -10.64 9.92 8.58
N SER A 43 -9.87 10.71 9.32
CA SER A 43 -10.24 12.10 9.58
C SER A 43 -10.29 12.91 8.26
N PRO A 44 -11.09 13.99 8.21
CA PRO A 44 -11.14 14.87 7.03
C PRO A 44 -9.76 15.42 6.65
N GLU A 45 -8.93 15.74 7.64
CA GLU A 45 -7.57 16.26 7.44
C GLU A 45 -6.69 15.21 6.75
N LEU A 46 -6.76 13.94 7.19
CA LEU A 46 -6.01 12.86 6.58
C LEU A 46 -6.49 12.58 5.16
N LYS A 47 -7.81 12.56 4.92
CA LYS A 47 -8.39 12.43 3.57
C LYS A 47 -7.90 13.55 2.65
N SER A 48 -7.85 14.78 3.15
CA SER A 48 -7.36 15.95 2.42
C SER A 48 -5.87 15.83 2.10
N ALA A 49 -5.03 15.46 3.08
CA ALA A 49 -3.60 15.27 2.88
C ALA A 49 -3.29 14.20 1.83
N CYS A 50 -3.96 13.05 1.88
CA CYS A 50 -3.81 12.01 0.86
C CYS A 50 -4.23 12.49 -0.54
N ARG A 51 -5.31 13.27 -0.63
CA ARG A 51 -5.76 13.86 -1.90
C ARG A 51 -4.72 14.84 -2.46
N THR A 52 -4.17 15.71 -1.62
CA THR A 52 -3.10 16.65 -2.01
C THR A 52 -1.87 15.90 -2.52
N ALA A 53 -1.45 14.85 -1.82
CA ALA A 53 -0.33 14.01 -2.25
C ALA A 53 -0.61 13.31 -3.59
N ALA A 54 -1.83 12.81 -3.79
CA ALA A 54 -2.25 12.17 -5.04
C ALA A 54 -2.21 13.16 -6.21
N THR A 55 -2.74 14.38 -6.03
CA THR A 55 -2.70 15.45 -7.02
C THR A 55 -1.26 15.85 -7.35
N TYR A 56 -0.43 16.10 -6.34
CA TYR A 56 0.97 16.47 -6.52
C TYR A 56 1.74 15.42 -7.33
N LEU A 57 1.60 14.14 -6.99
CA LEU A 57 2.26 13.07 -7.75
C LEU A 57 1.76 13.00 -9.18
N LYS A 58 0.44 13.15 -9.39
CA LYS A 58 -0.17 13.15 -10.72
C LYS A 58 0.36 14.27 -11.61
N GLU A 59 0.46 15.48 -11.08
CA GLU A 59 1.05 16.65 -11.76
C GLU A 59 2.52 16.42 -12.14
N ASN A 60 3.22 15.56 -11.38
CA ASN A 60 4.60 15.16 -11.64
C ASN A 60 4.72 13.85 -12.45
N GLY A 61 3.63 13.38 -13.08
CA GLY A 61 3.63 12.17 -13.90
C GLY A 61 3.84 10.87 -13.12
N LYS A 62 3.58 10.88 -11.81
CA LYS A 62 3.70 9.72 -10.91
C LYS A 62 2.32 9.28 -10.40
N ASN A 63 2.18 8.00 -10.08
CA ASN A 63 0.96 7.45 -9.51
C ASN A 63 1.15 7.13 -8.01
N ILE A 64 0.29 7.66 -7.15
CA ILE A 64 0.38 7.46 -5.70
C ILE A 64 0.16 6.00 -5.29
N SER A 65 -0.72 5.28 -6.00
CA SER A 65 -0.98 3.85 -5.74
C SER A 65 0.25 3.01 -6.04
N LYS A 66 1.00 3.35 -7.11
CA LYS A 66 2.30 2.74 -7.42
C LYS A 66 3.29 2.93 -6.27
N LEU A 67 3.42 4.16 -5.78
CA LEU A 67 4.35 4.48 -4.70
C LEU A 67 3.99 3.73 -3.41
N ALA A 68 2.70 3.66 -3.07
CA ALA A 68 2.20 2.93 -1.91
C ALA A 68 2.50 1.42 -2.01
N LEU A 69 2.23 0.82 -3.17
CA LEU A 69 2.55 -0.60 -3.41
C LEU A 69 4.04 -0.89 -3.36
N GLN A 70 4.86 -0.04 -4.01
CA GLN A 70 6.32 -0.17 -3.96
C GLN A 70 6.83 -0.10 -2.52
N TYR A 71 6.35 0.87 -1.74
CA TYR A 71 6.72 1.00 -0.33
C TYR A 71 6.39 -0.26 0.49
N SER A 72 5.19 -0.81 0.29
CA SER A 72 4.79 -2.05 0.99
C SER A 72 5.60 -3.28 0.57
N LEU A 73 6.13 -3.31 -0.65
CA LEU A 73 6.96 -4.41 -1.17
C LEU A 73 8.44 -4.28 -0.82
N LEU A 74 8.91 -3.11 -0.37
CA LEU A 74 10.32 -2.90 -0.01
C LEU A 74 10.73 -3.61 1.28
N ASN A 75 9.77 -3.94 2.16
CA ASN A 75 10.08 -4.63 3.41
C ASN A 75 10.25 -6.14 3.18
N LYS A 76 11.50 -6.60 3.12
CA LYS A 76 11.88 -8.01 2.93
C LYS A 76 11.44 -8.94 4.09
N GLU A 77 11.02 -8.38 5.22
CA GLU A 77 10.46 -9.16 6.33
C GLU A 77 9.01 -9.60 6.07
N ILE A 78 8.33 -8.94 5.12
CA ILE A 78 6.93 -9.22 4.75
C ILE A 78 6.92 -10.30 3.67
N THR A 79 6.20 -11.39 3.93
CA THR A 79 6.12 -12.55 3.03
C THR A 79 5.20 -12.29 1.84
N SER A 80 4.09 -11.57 2.05
CA SER A 80 3.13 -11.24 1.01
C SER A 80 2.41 -9.94 1.31
N VAL A 81 1.99 -9.22 0.27
CA VAL A 81 1.16 -8.01 0.39
C VAL A 81 -0.23 -8.32 -0.17
N LEU A 82 -1.27 -8.18 0.66
CA LEU A 82 -2.66 -8.36 0.25
C LEU A 82 -3.25 -7.04 -0.22
N VAL A 83 -3.63 -6.99 -1.50
CA VAL A 83 -4.22 -5.80 -2.14
C VAL A 83 -5.67 -6.10 -2.52
N GLY A 84 -6.61 -5.29 -2.00
CA GLY A 84 -8.00 -5.30 -2.44
C GLY A 84 -8.21 -4.37 -3.62
N MET A 85 -8.95 -4.83 -4.64
CA MET A 85 -9.25 -4.06 -5.85
C MET A 85 -10.74 -4.09 -6.16
N LYS A 86 -11.26 -3.00 -6.71
CA LYS A 86 -12.67 -2.86 -7.10
C LYS A 86 -12.91 -3.06 -8.60
N SER A 87 -11.87 -3.12 -9.43
CA SER A 87 -11.99 -3.33 -10.88
C SER A 87 -10.79 -4.07 -11.48
N VAL A 88 -10.97 -4.62 -12.68
CA VAL A 88 -9.95 -5.41 -13.40
C VAL A 88 -8.83 -4.51 -13.91
N GLU A 89 -9.10 -3.24 -14.23
CA GLU A 89 -8.09 -2.27 -14.63
C GLU A 89 -7.06 -2.03 -13.50
N GLN A 90 -7.49 -2.15 -12.24
CA GLN A 90 -6.57 -2.07 -11.11
C GLN A 90 -5.64 -3.29 -11.02
N LEU A 91 -6.04 -4.47 -11.52
CA LEU A 91 -5.20 -5.67 -11.55
C LEU A 91 -4.03 -5.50 -12.52
N GLY A 92 -4.28 -4.90 -13.69
CA GLY A 92 -3.21 -4.59 -14.65
C GLY A 92 -2.15 -3.63 -14.09
N LEU A 93 -2.56 -2.71 -13.20
CA LEU A 93 -1.63 -1.86 -12.47
C LEU A 93 -0.77 -2.68 -11.50
N SER A 94 -1.34 -3.57 -10.68
CA SER A 94 -0.54 -4.42 -9.77
C SER A 94 0.43 -5.34 -10.51
N ASP A 95 0.04 -5.96 -11.61
CA ASP A 95 0.91 -6.89 -12.36
C ASP A 95 2.15 -6.16 -12.92
N SER A 96 1.95 -4.94 -13.45
CA SER A 96 3.04 -4.09 -13.91
C SER A 96 4.00 -3.67 -12.77
N TYR A 97 3.53 -3.64 -11.53
CA TYR A 97 4.31 -3.26 -10.35
C TYR A 97 5.02 -4.45 -9.69
N LEU A 98 4.39 -5.62 -9.66
CA LEU A 98 4.97 -6.87 -9.17
C LEU A 98 6.16 -7.31 -10.04
N SER A 99 6.08 -7.09 -11.37
CA SER A 99 7.19 -7.36 -12.28
C SER A 99 8.45 -6.54 -12.00
N LEU A 100 8.35 -5.42 -11.25
CA LEU A 100 9.52 -4.62 -10.86
C LEU A 100 10.16 -5.10 -9.54
N CYS A 101 9.41 -5.73 -8.65
CA CYS A 101 9.89 -6.14 -7.33
C CYS A 101 10.43 -7.58 -7.28
N CYS A 102 10.02 -8.46 -8.20
CA CYS A 102 10.52 -9.85 -8.26
C CYS A 102 11.91 -10.01 -8.92
N PHE A 103 12.57 -8.92 -9.35
CA PHE A 103 13.88 -8.95 -10.02
C PHE A 103 15.03 -8.32 -9.18
N HIS A 104 14.93 -8.31 -7.86
CA HIS A 104 16.02 -7.96 -6.92
C HIS A 104 16.04 -8.93 -5.73
#